data_AF-A0A0F5L599-F1
#
_entry.id   AF-A0A0F5L599-F1
#
_cell.length_a   1.000
_cell.length_b   1.000
_cell.length_c   1.000
_cell.angle_alpha   90.00
_cell.angle_beta   90.00
_cell.angle_gamma   90.00
#
_symmetry.space_group_name_H-M   'P 1'
#
loop_
_entity.id
_entity.type
_entity.pdbx_description
1 polymer ?
#
loop_
_entity_poly.entity_id
_entity_poly.type
_entity_poly.pdbx_seq_one_letter_code
_entity_poly.pdbx_strand_id
1 'polypeptide(L)'
;MARGGADVVILLILLAVIAWVISIVLVALMYLAMGIAALAAFIAFTWTLLCLIAWRNGLRLGRIYIDAGNARAFIVRGVLGAVSVPAFLLLAEYLTDLTVKWEYLTYYIAGGYTVFSVGFEYLVARHISMPYVDEDDTISLRASRQQEVLPPPSQPRLTRYASWDDE
;
A
#
# COMPACT_ATOMS: atom_id res chain seq x y z
N MET A 1 22.43 60.58 -24.44
CA MET A 1 22.97 59.29 -23.96
C MET A 1 22.44 58.82 -22.59
N ALA A 2 21.50 59.52 -21.93
CA ALA A 2 21.02 59.16 -20.59
C ALA A 2 19.82 58.16 -20.53
N ARG A 3 19.30 57.67 -21.67
CA ARG A 3 18.12 56.77 -21.69
C ARG A 3 18.41 55.34 -21.23
N GLY A 4 19.64 54.85 -21.38
CA GLY A 4 19.97 53.45 -21.07
C GLY A 4 19.86 53.06 -19.59
N GLY A 5 19.96 54.03 -18.66
CA GLY A 5 19.91 53.73 -17.22
C GLY A 5 18.50 53.37 -16.73
N ALA A 6 17.47 54.03 -17.24
CA ALA A 6 16.09 53.81 -16.78
C ALA A 6 15.55 52.44 -17.24
N ASP A 7 15.85 52.04 -18.47
CA ASP A 7 15.37 50.77 -19.04
C ASP A 7 15.96 49.56 -18.29
N VAL A 8 17.24 49.65 -17.89
CA VAL A 8 17.90 48.59 -17.09
C VAL A 8 17.28 48.49 -15.70
N VAL A 9 16.99 49.61 -15.05
CA VAL A 9 16.35 49.60 -13.72
C VAL A 9 14.95 49.01 -13.79
N ILE A 10 14.16 49.36 -14.81
CA ILE A 10 12.82 48.79 -15.01
C ILE A 10 12.90 47.28 -15.24
N LEU A 11 13.84 46.81 -16.07
CA LEU A 11 14.05 45.38 -16.31
C LEU A 11 14.40 44.62 -15.01
N LEU A 12 15.29 45.18 -14.19
CA LEU A 12 15.69 44.58 -12.91
C LEU A 12 14.52 44.50 -11.93
N ILE A 13 13.69 45.55 -11.86
CA ILE A 13 12.48 45.55 -11.01
C ILE A 13 11.50 44.47 -11.49
N LEU A 14 11.26 44.35 -12.80
CA LEU A 14 10.37 43.33 -13.34
C LEU A 14 10.87 41.91 -13.03
N LEU A 15 12.17 41.66 -13.22
CA LEU A 15 12.76 40.35 -12.92
C LEU A 15 12.68 40.02 -11.43
N ALA A 16 12.93 41.00 -10.55
CA ALA A 16 12.80 40.83 -9.11
C ALA A 16 11.34 40.50 -8.70
N VAL A 17 10.35 41.16 -9.30
CA VAL A 17 8.93 40.87 -9.05
C VAL A 17 8.56 39.47 -9.51
N ILE A 18 9.01 39.06 -10.71
CA ILE A 18 8.74 37.70 -11.23
C ILE A 18 9.38 36.65 -10.30
N ALA A 19 10.64 36.83 -9.91
CA ALA A 19 11.33 35.93 -8.99
C ALA A 19 10.62 35.83 -7.63
N TRP A 20 10.12 36.95 -7.11
CA TRP A 20 9.35 36.99 -5.87
C TRP A 20 8.02 36.21 -5.98
N VAL A 21 7.27 36.42 -7.06
CA VAL A 21 6.02 35.68 -7.31
C VAL A 21 6.28 34.18 -7.43
N ILE A 22 7.30 33.77 -8.20
CA ILE A 22 7.69 32.36 -8.33
C ILE A 22 8.07 31.79 -6.97
N SER A 23 8.84 32.52 -6.16
CA SER A 23 9.24 32.07 -4.82
C SER A 23 8.02 31.84 -3.92
N ILE A 24 7.03 32.75 -3.94
CA ILE A 24 5.78 32.57 -3.17
C ILE A 24 5.03 31.32 -3.62
N VAL A 25 4.91 31.10 -4.92
CA VAL A 25 4.21 29.93 -5.47
C VAL A 25 4.91 28.64 -5.06
N LEU A 26 6.25 28.59 -5.14
CA LEU A 26 7.03 27.43 -4.73
C LEU A 26 6.89 27.15 -3.23
N VAL A 27 6.93 28.17 -2.39
CA VAL A 27 6.73 28.04 -0.94
C VAL A 27 5.32 27.53 -0.64
N ALA A 28 4.29 28.06 -1.30
CA ALA A 28 2.92 27.60 -1.13
C ALA A 28 2.75 26.12 -1.53
N LEU A 29 3.36 25.73 -2.65
CA LEU A 29 3.34 24.35 -3.14
C LEU A 29 4.08 23.39 -2.19
N MET A 30 5.19 23.82 -1.60
CA MET A 30 5.92 23.07 -0.58
C MET A 30 5.06 22.83 0.66
N TYR A 31 4.38 23.87 1.18
CA TYR A 31 3.48 23.72 2.33
C TYR A 31 2.30 22.80 2.04
N LEU A 32 1.73 22.89 0.83
CA LEU A 32 0.67 21.98 0.40
C LEU A 32 1.16 20.53 0.35
N ALA A 33 2.35 20.28 -0.22
CA ALA A 33 2.96 18.96 -0.27
C ALA A 33 3.23 18.40 1.14
N MET A 34 3.74 19.23 2.07
CA MET A 34 3.92 18.84 3.48
C MET A 34 2.59 18.47 4.13
N GLY A 35 1.51 19.22 3.88
CA GLY A 35 0.18 18.93 4.39
C GLY A 35 -0.37 17.59 3.89
N ILE A 36 -0.24 17.32 2.59
CA ILE A 36 -0.65 16.05 1.99
C ILE A 36 0.17 14.88 2.56
N ALA A 37 1.49 15.06 2.69
CA ALA A 37 2.37 14.05 3.26
C ALA A 37 2.02 13.73 4.73
N ALA A 38 1.72 14.75 5.53
CA ALA A 38 1.28 14.58 6.92
C ALA A 38 -0.05 13.81 7.02
N LEU A 39 -1.02 14.12 6.16
CA LEU A 39 -2.29 13.40 6.10
C LEU A 39 -2.09 11.94 5.68
N ALA A 40 -1.26 11.69 4.66
CA ALA A 40 -0.94 10.34 4.21
C ALA A 40 -0.24 9.54 5.31
N ALA A 41 0.69 10.14 6.05
CA ALA A 41 1.38 9.50 7.18
C ALA A 41 0.40 9.16 8.30
N PHE A 42 -0.57 10.04 8.59
CA PHE A 42 -1.62 9.76 9.57
C PHE A 42 -2.51 8.58 9.13
N ILE A 43 -2.92 8.53 7.86
CA ILE A 43 -3.68 7.41 7.30
C ILE A 43 -2.85 6.12 7.38
N ALA A 44 -1.58 6.15 6.99
CA ALA A 44 -0.70 4.99 7.09
C ALA A 44 -0.51 4.52 8.53
N PHE A 45 -0.39 5.44 9.49
CA PHE A 45 -0.27 5.14 10.91
C PHE A 45 -1.53 4.46 11.45
N THR A 46 -2.70 5.04 11.20
CA THR A 46 -3.98 4.44 11.61
C THR A 46 -4.17 3.06 10.98
N TRP A 47 -3.89 2.91 9.69
CA TRP A 47 -3.98 1.62 9.00
C TRP A 47 -3.01 0.58 9.57
N THR A 48 -1.79 1.00 9.89
CA THR A 48 -0.79 0.14 10.54
C THR A 48 -1.31 -0.38 11.88
N LEU A 49 -1.97 0.48 12.66
CA LEU A 49 -2.58 0.08 13.93
C LEU A 49 -3.70 -0.95 13.71
N LEU A 50 -4.56 -0.74 12.72
CA LEU A 50 -5.58 -1.73 12.33
C LEU A 50 -4.95 -3.06 11.90
N CYS A 51 -3.88 -3.03 11.09
CA CYS A 51 -3.16 -4.22 10.65
C CYS A 51 -2.50 -4.96 11.81
N LEU A 52 -1.97 -4.25 12.82
CA LEU A 52 -1.42 -4.86 14.02
C LEU A 52 -2.51 -5.59 14.83
N ILE A 53 -3.70 -5.03 14.93
CA ILE A 53 -4.84 -5.68 15.58
C ILE A 53 -5.29 -6.91 14.77
N ALA A 54 -5.32 -6.80 13.44
CA ALA A 54 -5.71 -7.87 12.52
C ALA A 54 -4.65 -8.97 12.35
N TRP A 55 -3.45 -8.82 12.94
CA TRP A 55 -2.26 -9.60 12.61
C TRP A 55 -2.41 -11.13 12.77
N ARG A 56 -3.19 -11.58 13.76
CA ARG A 56 -3.36 -13.01 14.07
C ARG A 56 -4.59 -13.65 13.44
N ASN A 57 -5.76 -13.01 13.58
CA ASN A 57 -7.06 -13.62 13.25
C ASN A 57 -7.83 -12.89 12.13
N GLY A 58 -7.24 -11.85 11.54
CA GLY A 58 -7.98 -10.91 10.69
C GLY A 58 -8.89 -10.00 11.52
N LEU A 59 -9.43 -8.96 10.90
CA LEU A 59 -10.33 -8.00 11.55
C LEU A 59 -11.50 -7.70 10.63
N ARG A 60 -12.73 -7.88 11.14
CA ARG A 60 -13.96 -7.52 10.44
C ARG A 60 -14.47 -6.17 10.95
N LEU A 61 -14.48 -5.16 10.09
CA LEU A 61 -15.00 -3.82 10.36
C LEU A 61 -16.23 -3.58 9.48
N GLY A 62 -17.41 -3.90 10.02
CA GLY A 62 -18.66 -3.84 9.28
C GLY A 62 -18.64 -4.77 8.07
N ARG A 63 -18.66 -4.18 6.86
CA ARG A 63 -18.60 -4.90 5.58
C ARG A 63 -17.18 -5.17 5.08
N ILE A 64 -16.17 -4.53 5.68
CA ILE A 64 -14.77 -4.68 5.25
C ILE A 64 -14.12 -5.78 6.10
N TYR A 65 -13.57 -6.80 5.44
CA TYR A 65 -12.76 -7.83 6.09
C TYR A 65 -11.29 -7.62 5.75
N ILE A 66 -10.47 -7.38 6.77
CA ILE A 66 -9.03 -7.29 6.65
C ILE A 66 -8.45 -8.66 6.98
N ASP A 67 -7.97 -9.35 5.95
CA ASP A 67 -7.28 -10.63 6.10
C ASP A 67 -5.93 -10.46 6.83
N ALA A 68 -5.57 -11.45 7.66
CA ALA A 68 -4.32 -11.44 8.41
C ALA A 68 -3.09 -11.47 7.49
N GLY A 69 -3.17 -12.15 6.34
CA GLY A 69 -2.10 -12.18 5.34
C GLY A 69 -1.88 -10.80 4.72
N ASN A 70 -2.96 -10.13 4.32
CA ASN A 70 -2.89 -8.77 3.77
C ASN A 70 -2.37 -7.76 4.81
N ALA A 71 -2.78 -7.87 6.07
CA ALA A 71 -2.28 -7.02 7.15
C ALA A 71 -0.76 -7.17 7.36
N ARG A 72 -0.24 -8.39 7.31
CA ARG A 72 1.22 -8.65 7.39
C ARG A 72 1.95 -8.11 6.17
N ALA A 73 1.41 -8.34 4.98
CA ALA A 73 2.00 -7.84 3.74
C ALA A 73 2.09 -6.31 3.74
N PHE A 74 1.06 -5.61 4.23
CA PHE A 74 1.07 -4.16 4.36
C PHE A 74 2.23 -3.66 5.25
N ILE A 75 2.39 -4.25 6.44
CA ILE A 75 3.46 -3.88 7.37
C ILE A 75 4.84 -4.20 6.78
N VAL A 76 5.01 -5.38 6.17
CA VAL A 76 6.28 -5.77 5.54
C VAL A 76 6.67 -4.81 4.42
N ARG A 77 5.72 -4.41 3.56
CA ARG A 77 5.97 -3.42 2.50
C ARG A 77 6.36 -2.06 3.08
N GLY A 78 5.66 -1.61 4.12
CA GLY A 78 6.01 -0.38 4.84
C GLY A 78 7.43 -0.43 5.42
N VAL A 79 7.78 -1.51 6.12
CA VAL A 79 9.14 -1.70 6.68
C VAL A 79 10.18 -1.74 5.56
N LEU A 80 9.89 -2.40 4.44
CA LEU A 80 10.78 -2.44 3.28
C LEU A 80 11.03 -1.02 2.73
N GLY A 81 10.00 -0.19 2.62
CA GLY A 81 10.15 1.22 2.23
C GLY A 81 10.94 2.05 3.24
N ALA A 82 10.69 1.84 4.54
CA ALA A 82 11.39 2.51 5.63
C ALA A 82 12.90 2.27 5.61
N VAL A 83 13.34 1.08 5.17
CA VAL A 83 14.76 0.73 5.01
C VAL A 83 15.30 1.14 3.64
N SER A 84 14.51 0.96 2.58
CA SER A 84 14.95 1.22 1.20
C SER A 84 15.25 2.70 0.95
N VAL A 85 14.48 3.62 1.54
CA VAL A 85 14.68 5.06 1.34
C VAL A 85 16.02 5.56 1.93
N PRO A 86 16.36 5.31 3.21
CA PRO A 86 17.68 5.67 3.74
C PRO A 86 18.83 4.99 3.00
N ALA A 87 18.68 3.72 2.60
CA ALA A 87 19.69 3.02 1.81
C ALA A 87 19.91 3.68 0.44
N PHE A 88 18.83 4.11 -0.22
CA PHE A 88 18.91 4.85 -1.48
C PHE A 88 19.55 6.23 -1.29
N LEU A 89 19.24 6.95 -0.21
CA LEU A 89 19.88 8.24 0.08
C LEU A 89 21.38 8.10 0.34
N LEU A 90 21.80 7.05 1.04
CA LEU A 90 23.22 6.74 1.24
C LEU A 90 23.90 6.45 -0.10
N LEU A 91 23.25 5.67 -0.98
CA LEU A 91 23.75 5.42 -2.32
C LEU A 91 23.84 6.71 -3.16
N ALA A 92 22.86 7.60 -3.05
CA ALA A 92 22.86 8.89 -3.73
C ALA A 92 23.99 9.80 -3.22
N GLU A 93 24.21 9.89 -1.91
CA GLU A 93 25.34 10.60 -1.29
C GLU A 93 26.70 10.02 -1.71
N TYR A 94 26.78 8.72 -1.98
CA TYR A 94 28.00 8.10 -2.49
C TYR A 94 28.25 8.39 -3.98
N LEU A 95 27.19 8.41 -4.79
CA LEU A 95 27.28 8.60 -6.24
C LEU A 95 27.27 10.07 -6.68
N THR A 96 26.79 10.96 -5.82
CA THR A 96 26.63 12.39 -6.10
C THR A 96 27.20 13.21 -4.94
N ASP A 97 27.59 14.45 -5.17
CA ASP A 97 28.10 15.33 -4.11
C ASP A 97 26.98 15.93 -3.25
N LEU A 98 25.91 15.16 -3.00
CA LEU A 98 24.72 15.59 -2.29
C LEU A 98 24.87 15.31 -0.80
N THR A 99 24.98 16.37 0.00
CA THR A 99 25.08 16.25 1.46
C THR A 99 23.72 15.88 2.07
N VAL A 100 23.57 14.64 2.53
CA VAL A 100 22.34 14.19 3.19
C VAL A 100 22.35 14.62 4.64
N LYS A 101 21.28 15.30 5.07
CA LYS A 101 21.11 15.72 6.47
C LYS A 101 20.48 14.59 7.28
N TRP A 102 21.33 13.76 7.88
CA TRP A 102 20.92 12.62 8.72
C TRP A 102 20.12 13.01 9.97
N GLU A 103 20.13 14.29 10.36
CA GLU A 103 19.21 14.84 11.37
C GLU A 103 17.73 14.61 11.01
N TYR A 104 17.41 14.49 9.72
CA TYR A 104 16.06 14.21 9.23
C TYR A 104 15.79 12.72 8.98
N LEU A 105 16.64 11.81 9.46
CA LEU A 105 16.51 10.37 9.25
C LEU A 105 15.10 9.85 9.60
N THR A 106 14.53 10.32 10.71
CA THR A 106 13.17 9.95 11.14
C THR A 106 12.12 10.28 10.08
N TYR A 107 12.24 11.41 9.39
CA TYR A 107 11.33 11.80 8.31
C TYR A 107 11.53 10.95 7.06
N TYR A 108 12.77 10.58 6.73
CA TYR A 108 13.05 9.68 5.61
C TYR A 108 12.46 8.28 5.84
N ILE A 109 12.61 7.75 7.06
CA ILE A 109 12.04 6.46 7.47
C ILE A 109 10.50 6.53 7.43
N ALA A 110 9.89 7.54 8.04
CA ALA A 110 8.44 7.70 8.07
C ALA A 110 7.85 7.91 6.66
N GLY A 111 8.52 8.72 5.85
CA GLY A 111 8.14 8.97 4.45
C GLY A 111 8.24 7.70 3.61
N GLY A 112 9.35 6.97 3.71
CA GLY A 112 9.53 5.69 3.02
C GLY A 112 8.50 4.65 3.42
N TYR A 113 8.20 4.55 4.72
CA TYR A 113 7.13 3.70 5.21
C TYR A 113 5.77 4.05 4.60
N THR A 114 5.41 5.34 4.63
CA THR A 114 4.11 5.83 4.16
C THR A 114 3.94 5.60 2.66
N VAL A 115 4.95 5.94 1.86
CA VAL A 115 4.90 5.80 0.40
C VAL A 115 4.83 4.33 -0.03
N PHE A 116 5.61 3.44 0.58
CA PHE A 116 5.59 2.03 0.20
C PHE A 116 4.39 1.28 0.77
N SER A 117 3.90 1.64 1.95
CA SER A 117 2.71 0.99 2.49
C SER A 117 1.47 1.38 1.69
N VAL A 118 1.17 2.67 1.58
CA VAL A 118 -0.05 3.18 0.92
C VAL A 118 0.07 3.14 -0.61
N GLY A 119 1.20 3.61 -1.15
CA GLY A 119 1.41 3.70 -2.58
C GLY A 119 1.47 2.33 -3.25
N PHE A 120 2.15 1.37 -2.62
CA PHE A 120 2.22 0.01 -3.17
C PHE A 120 0.88 -0.72 -3.03
N GLU A 121 0.15 -0.52 -1.92
CA GLU A 121 -1.21 -1.06 -1.78
C GLU A 121 -2.14 -0.53 -2.87
N TYR A 122 -2.05 0.76 -3.21
CA TYR A 122 -2.82 1.35 -4.30
C TYR A 122 -2.49 0.72 -5.67
N LEU A 123 -1.21 0.49 -5.95
CA LEU A 123 -0.77 -0.15 -7.19
C LEU A 123 -1.23 -1.62 -7.26
N VAL A 124 -1.11 -2.35 -6.15
CA VAL A 124 -1.55 -3.75 -6.04
C VAL A 124 -3.07 -3.86 -6.18
N ALA A 125 -3.82 -2.99 -5.52
CA ALA A 125 -5.29 -2.96 -5.58
C ALA A 125 -5.81 -2.66 -7.00
N ARG A 126 -5.04 -1.96 -7.83
CA ARG A 126 -5.39 -1.73 -9.25
C ARG A 126 -5.15 -2.96 -10.14
N HIS A 127 -4.18 -3.82 -9.80
CA HIS A 127 -3.87 -5.01 -10.59
C HIS A 127 -4.64 -6.24 -10.13
N ILE A 128 -4.88 -6.34 -8.83
CA ILE A 128 -5.75 -7.33 -8.23
C ILE A 128 -7.08 -6.63 -8.05
N SER A 129 -7.89 -6.57 -9.11
CA SER A 129 -9.33 -6.36 -8.97
C SER A 129 -9.83 -7.47 -8.06
N MET A 130 -9.85 -7.25 -6.75
CA MET A 130 -10.37 -8.24 -5.82
C MET A 130 -11.81 -8.48 -6.27
N PRO A 131 -12.19 -9.71 -6.65
CA PRO A 131 -13.58 -10.02 -6.90
C PRO A 131 -14.30 -9.60 -5.62
N TYR A 132 -15.20 -8.63 -5.73
CA TYR A 132 -16.09 -8.31 -4.63
C TYR A 132 -16.86 -9.60 -4.36
N VAL A 133 -16.50 -10.30 -3.29
CA VAL A 133 -17.20 -11.49 -2.86
C VAL A 133 -18.47 -10.96 -2.20
N ASP A 134 -19.56 -10.94 -2.95
CA ASP A 134 -20.87 -10.66 -2.38
C ASP A 134 -21.14 -11.76 -1.34
N GLU A 135 -21.46 -11.38 -0.09
CA GLU A 135 -21.66 -12.37 0.98
C GLU A 135 -22.79 -13.35 0.62
N ASP A 136 -23.76 -12.90 -0.17
CA ASP A 136 -24.85 -13.74 -0.72
C ASP A 136 -24.33 -14.86 -1.63
N ASP A 137 -23.25 -14.63 -2.39
CA ASP A 137 -22.65 -15.65 -3.26
C ASP A 137 -21.83 -16.69 -2.48
N THR A 138 -21.27 -16.34 -1.31
CA THR A 138 -20.57 -17.34 -0.49
C THR A 138 -21.51 -18.30 0.23
N ILE A 139 -22.72 -17.84 0.59
CA ILE A 139 -23.74 -18.71 1.19
C ILE A 139 -24.29 -19.67 0.13
N SER A 140 -24.54 -19.19 -1.09
CA SER A 140 -24.98 -20.04 -2.20
C SER A 140 -23.89 -21.04 -2.62
N LEU A 141 -22.61 -20.65 -2.67
CA LEU A 141 -21.49 -21.56 -2.96
C LEU A 141 -21.25 -22.60 -1.85
N ARG A 142 -21.43 -22.24 -0.57
CA ARG A 142 -21.36 -23.20 0.54
C ARG A 142 -22.53 -24.19 0.50
N ALA A 143 -23.73 -23.72 0.16
CA ALA A 143 -24.89 -24.59 -0.03
C ALA A 143 -24.68 -25.58 -1.18
N SER A 144 -24.05 -25.16 -2.28
CA SER A 144 -23.75 -26.05 -3.41
C SER A 144 -22.67 -27.10 -3.10
N ARG A 145 -21.66 -26.79 -2.26
CA ARG A 145 -20.61 -27.77 -1.88
C ARG A 145 -21.07 -28.84 -0.88
N GLN A 146 -22.15 -28.63 -0.14
CA GLN A 146 -22.67 -29.63 0.80
C GLN A 146 -23.48 -30.74 0.13
N GLN A 147 -23.67 -30.69 -1.19
CA GLN A 147 -24.42 -31.69 -1.94
C GLN A 147 -23.53 -32.53 -2.86
N GLU A 148 -22.26 -32.76 -2.48
CA GLU A 148 -21.54 -33.94 -2.97
C GLU A 148 -22.08 -35.14 -2.20
N VAL A 149 -23.28 -35.58 -2.61
CA VAL A 149 -23.89 -36.83 -2.20
C VAL A 149 -22.90 -37.92 -2.58
N LEU A 150 -22.18 -38.45 -1.58
CA LEU A 150 -21.39 -39.65 -1.75
C LEU A 150 -22.24 -40.67 -2.50
N PRO A 151 -21.73 -41.29 -3.58
CA PRO A 151 -22.48 -42.31 -4.29
C PRO A 151 -22.98 -43.33 -3.25
N PRO A 152 -24.27 -43.74 -3.32
CA PRO A 152 -24.84 -44.63 -2.33
C PRO A 152 -23.92 -45.84 -2.15
N PRO A 153 -23.65 -46.27 -0.90
CA PRO A 153 -22.73 -47.37 -0.66
C PRO A 153 -23.14 -48.55 -1.52
N SER A 154 -22.23 -48.99 -2.41
CA SER A 154 -22.43 -50.18 -3.23
C SER A 154 -22.78 -51.32 -2.28
N GLN A 155 -24.02 -51.83 -2.38
CA GLN A 155 -24.47 -52.92 -1.54
C GLN A 155 -23.42 -54.05 -1.59
N PRO A 156 -22.98 -54.59 -0.44
CA PRO A 156 -22.00 -55.66 -0.44
C PRO A 156 -22.58 -56.82 -1.25
N ARG A 157 -21.93 -57.15 -2.38
CA ARG A 157 -22.18 -58.39 -3.10
C ARG A 157 -21.98 -59.50 -2.09
N LEU A 158 -23.08 -60.17 -1.73
CA LEU A 158 -23.06 -61.40 -0.93
C LEU A 158 -22.02 -62.32 -1.57
N THR A 159 -20.89 -62.51 -0.90
CA THR A 159 -19.93 -63.54 -1.25
C THR A 159 -20.68 -64.86 -1.16
N ARG A 160 -21.01 -65.42 -2.33
CA ARG A 160 -21.50 -66.78 -2.46
C ARG A 160 -20.41 -67.67 -1.90
N TYR A 161 -20.57 -68.11 -0.65
CA TYR A 161 -19.71 -69.11 -0.05
C TYR A 161 -19.70 -70.33 -0.97
N ALA A 162 -18.51 -70.86 -1.24
CA ALA A 162 -18.34 -72.10 -1.97
C ALA A 162 -19.19 -73.18 -1.28
N SER A 163 -20.21 -73.70 -1.97
CA SER A 163 -20.97 -74.87 -1.52
C SER A 163 -20.02 -76.06 -1.57
N TRP A 164 -19.81 -76.69 -0.41
CA TRP A 164 -18.98 -77.88 -0.21
C TRP A 164 -19.65 -79.18 -0.73
N ASP A 165 -20.50 -79.09 -1.75
CA ASP A 165 -21.29 -80.24 -2.25
C ASP A 165 -20.62 -80.98 -3.43
N ASP A 166 -19.30 -80.85 -3.59
CA ASP A 166 -18.52 -81.68 -4.51
C ASP A 166 -17.84 -82.83 -3.73
N GLU A 167 -18.63 -83.78 -3.24
CA GLU A 167 -18.20 -85.15 -2.86
C GLU A 167 -18.99 -86.20 -3.65
#